data_AF-A0A8T3U7P3-F1
#
_entry.id   AF-A0A8T3U7P3-F1
#
_cell.length_a   1.000
_cell.length_b   1.000
_cell.length_c   1.000
_cell.angle_alpha   90.00
_cell.angle_beta   90.00
_cell.angle_gamma   90.00
#
_symmetry.space_group_name_H-M   'P 1'
#
loop_
_entity.id
_entity.type
_entity.pdbx_description
1 polymer ?
#
loop_
_entity_poly.entity_id
_entity_poly.type
_entity_poly.pdbx_seq_one_letter_code
_entity_poly.pdbx_strand_id
1 'polypeptide(L)' 'MDKQIHGRQEIENRFLATVACKAAIKGNKELTDMEIKSLLDEILSLDNPFTCPHGRPTAIKISLYDLERKFSRK' A
#
# COMPACT_ATOMS: atom_id res chain seq x y z
N MET A 1 -22.25 -22.02 -15.10
CA MET A 1 -21.77 -22.63 -13.83
C MET A 1 -20.84 -21.67 -13.07
N ASP A 2 -20.84 -20.38 -13.46
CA ASP A 2 -19.71 -19.46 -13.25
C ASP A 2 -19.96 -18.39 -12.19
N LYS A 3 -21.24 -18.12 -11.87
CA LYS A 3 -21.61 -17.11 -10.86
C LYS A 3 -21.21 -17.50 -9.43
N GLN A 4 -21.20 -18.79 -9.13
CA GLN A 4 -20.91 -19.29 -7.77
C GLN A 4 -19.41 -19.29 -7.45
N ILE A 5 -18.55 -19.44 -8.46
CA ILE A 5 -17.09 -19.38 -8.33
C ILE A 5 -16.64 -17.93 -8.08
N HIS A 6 -17.24 -16.98 -8.80
CA HIS A 6 -16.92 -15.55 -8.66
C HIS A 6 -17.23 -15.02 -7.25
N GLY A 7 -18.40 -15.38 -6.69
CA GLY A 7 -18.79 -14.92 -5.35
C GLY A 7 -17.88 -15.44 -4.24
N ARG A 8 -17.37 -16.67 -4.36
CA ARG A 8 -16.42 -17.23 -3.38
C ARG A 8 -15.09 -16.48 -3.40
N GLN A 9 -14.55 -16.25 -4.60
CA GLN A 9 -13.26 -15.56 -4.75
C GLN A 9 -13.33 -14.11 -4.26
N GLU A 10 -14.47 -13.44 -4.46
CA GLU A 10 -14.69 -12.08 -3.93
C GLU A 10 -14.70 -12.05 -2.40
N ILE A 11 -15.39 -13.01 -1.76
CA ILE A 11 -15.41 -13.15 -0.29
C ILE A 11 -14.01 -13.43 0.24
N GLU A 12 -13.28 -14.35 -0.39
CA GLU A 12 -11.90 -14.70 -0.02
C GLU A 12 -10.98 -13.48 -0.15
N ASN A 13 -11.06 -12.73 -1.25
CA ASN A 13 -10.25 -11.52 -1.45
C ASN A 13 -10.56 -10.44 -0.41
N ARG A 14 -11.84 -10.21 -0.06
CA ARG A 14 -12.21 -9.26 1.00
C ARG A 14 -11.70 -9.70 2.38
N PHE A 15 -11.73 -11.00 2.66
CA PHE A 15 -11.20 -11.55 3.89
C PHE A 15 -9.68 -11.34 3.97
N LEU A 16 -8.95 -11.69 2.91
CA LEU A 16 -7.50 -11.49 2.82
C LEU A 16 -7.11 -10.01 2.93
N ALA A 17 -7.84 -9.11 2.27
CA ALA A 17 -7.62 -7.67 2.40
C ALA A 17 -7.74 -7.22 3.86
N THR A 18 -8.76 -7.71 4.58
CA THR A 18 -8.97 -7.40 6.00
C THR A 18 -7.82 -7.92 6.87
N VAL A 19 -7.40 -9.17 6.65
CA VAL A 19 -6.27 -9.78 7.38
C VAL A 19 -4.99 -8.99 7.13
N ALA A 20 -4.67 -8.72 5.87
CA ALA A 20 -3.49 -7.94 5.48
C ALA A 20 -3.49 -6.55 6.12
N CYS A 21 -4.63 -5.84 6.09
CA CYS A 21 -4.73 -4.54 6.74
C CYS A 21 -4.55 -4.66 8.26
N LYS A 22 -5.12 -5.66 8.93
CA LYS A 22 -4.95 -5.82 10.38
C LYS A 22 -3.52 -6.17 10.79
N ALA A 23 -2.82 -6.98 10.00
CA ALA A 23 -1.43 -7.37 10.24
C ALA A 23 -0.40 -6.29 9.85
N ALA A 24 -0.77 -5.34 8.99
CA ALA A 24 0.13 -4.30 8.52
C ALA A 24 0.66 -3.39 9.66
N ILE A 25 1.83 -2.80 9.39
CA ILE A 25 2.38 -1.68 10.18
C ILE A 25 1.34 -0.56 10.27
N LYS A 26 1.20 0.03 11.45
CA LYS A 26 0.20 1.05 11.77
C LYS A 26 0.85 2.40 12.02
N GLY A 27 0.04 3.46 11.94
CA GLY A 27 0.49 4.80 12.32
C GLY A 27 1.06 4.82 13.73
N ASN A 28 2.07 5.65 13.95
CA ASN A 28 2.82 5.79 15.21
C ASN A 28 3.63 4.56 15.64
N LYS A 29 3.85 3.58 14.75
CA LYS A 29 4.86 2.54 14.98
C LYS A 29 6.23 3.07 14.58
N GLU A 30 7.15 3.15 15.53
CA GLU A 30 8.56 3.40 15.23
C GLU A 30 9.16 2.19 14.52
N LEU A 31 9.98 2.47 13.50
CA LEU A 31 10.70 1.46 12.74
C LEU A 31 12.17 1.84 12.71
N THR A 32 13.02 0.83 12.76
CA THR A 32 14.45 0.97 12.51
C THR A 32 14.72 1.15 11.01
N ASP A 33 15.86 1.74 10.67
CA ASP A 33 16.28 1.89 9.26
C ASP A 33 16.33 0.54 8.52
N MET A 34 16.68 -0.53 9.24
CA MET A 34 16.72 -1.88 8.67
C MET A 34 15.32 -2.41 8.33
N GLU A 35 14.34 -2.19 9.20
CA GLU A 35 12.94 -2.56 8.94
C GLU A 35 12.35 -1.74 7.78
N ILE A 36 12.66 -0.44 7.72
CA ILE A 36 12.23 0.43 6.62
C ILE A 36 12.80 -0.07 5.29
N LYS A 37 14.10 -0.38 5.26
CA LYS A 37 14.75 -0.89 4.05
C LYS A 37 14.15 -2.22 3.59
N SER A 38 13.96 -3.17 4.51
CA SER A 38 13.32 -4.46 4.19
C SER A 38 11.93 -4.27 3.61
N LEU A 39 11.13 -3.37 4.21
CA LEU A 39 9.78 -3.08 3.72
C LEU A 39 9.79 -2.50 2.31
N LEU A 40 10.73 -1.60 2.00
CA LEU A 40 10.87 -1.03 0.66
C LEU A 40 11.31 -2.09 -0.36
N ASP A 41 12.26 -2.94 -0.02
CA ASP A 41 12.71 -4.04 -0.88
C ASP A 41 11.57 -5.02 -1.19
N GLU A 42 10.75 -5.37 -0.18
CA GLU A 42 9.55 -6.20 -0.36
C GLU A 42 8.52 -5.54 -1.27
N ILE A 43 8.21 -4.25 -1.06
CA ILE A 43 7.26 -3.50 -1.90
C ILE A 43 7.75 -3.49 -3.35
N LEU A 44 9.03 -3.21 -3.61
CA LEU A 44 9.57 -3.14 -4.97
C LEU A 44 9.59 -4.49 -5.70
N SER A 45 9.43 -5.61 -4.98
CA SER A 45 9.31 -6.95 -5.56
C SER A 45 7.90 -7.32 -6.03
N LEU A 46 6.87 -6.55 -5.65
CA LEU A 46 5.48 -6.82 -5.99
C LEU A 46 5.15 -6.40 -7.43
N ASP A 47 4.28 -7.16 -8.10
CA ASP A 47 3.77 -6.82 -9.44
C ASP A 47 2.97 -5.51 -9.47
N ASN A 48 2.22 -5.23 -8.40
CA ASN A 48 1.45 -3.98 -8.25
C ASN A 48 1.67 -3.37 -6.86
N PRO A 49 2.77 -2.62 -6.68
CA PRO A 49 3.13 -2.07 -5.38
C PRO A 49 2.37 -0.79 -5.03
N PHE A 50 1.64 -0.20 -5.97
CA PHE A 50 1.13 1.18 -5.88
C PHE A 50 -0.27 1.29 -5.28
N THR A 51 -0.95 0.17 -5.06
CA THR A 51 -2.34 0.14 -4.56
C THR A 51 -2.49 -0.95 -3.49
N CYS A 52 -3.01 -0.58 -2.33
CA CYS A 52 -3.31 -1.54 -1.27
C CYS A 52 -4.53 -2.40 -1.65
N PRO A 53 -4.77 -3.55 -1.00
CA PRO A 53 -5.89 -4.43 -1.36
C PRO A 53 -7.29 -3.82 -1.15
N HIS A 54 -7.38 -2.63 -0.54
CA HIS A 54 -8.61 -1.84 -0.42
C HIS A 54 -8.69 -0.64 -1.39
N GLY A 55 -7.71 -0.47 -2.28
CA GLY A 55 -7.69 0.61 -3.27
C GLY A 55 -7.02 1.92 -2.84
N ARG A 56 -6.36 1.99 -1.67
CA ARG A 56 -5.61 3.19 -1.27
C ARG A 56 -4.24 3.22 -1.95
N PRO A 57 -3.74 4.38 -2.42
CA PRO A 57 -2.38 4.49 -2.91
C PRO A 57 -1.39 4.22 -1.76
N THR A 58 -0.33 3.48 -2.06
CA THR A 58 0.75 3.14 -1.10
C THR A 58 1.90 4.16 -1.14
N ALA A 59 2.06 4.88 -2.25
CA ALA A 59 3.07 5.90 -2.43
C ALA A 59 2.51 7.09 -3.23
N ILE A 60 3.09 8.27 -2.98
CA ILE A 60 2.86 9.47 -3.79
C ILE A 60 4.21 10.00 -4.25
N LYS A 61 4.24 10.59 -5.45
CA LYS A 61 5.42 11.30 -5.96
C LYS A 61 5.19 12.80 -5.76
N ILE A 62 6.12 13.45 -5.08
CA ILE A 62 6.16 14.91 -4.97
C ILE A 62 7.50 15.34 -5.57
N SER A 63 7.47 16.13 -6.65
CA SER A 63 8.70 16.65 -7.24
C SER A 63 9.26 17.81 -6.40
N LEU A 64 10.54 18.15 -6.64
CA LEU A 64 11.14 19.34 -6.01
C LEU A 64 10.36 20.61 -6.36
N TYR A 65 9.90 20.73 -7.60
CA TYR A 65 9.06 21.85 -8.04
C TYR A 65 7.72 21.92 -7.28
N ASP A 66 7.07 20.77 -7.07
CA ASP A 66 5.82 20.72 -6.30
C ASP A 66 6.03 21.14 -4.85
N LEU A 67 7.16 20.74 -4.26
CA LEU A 67 7.57 21.19 -2.92
C LEU A 67 7.79 22.70 -2.89
N GLU A 68 8.61 23.24 -3.79
CA GLU A 68 8.92 24.68 -3.85
C GLU A 68 7.66 25.53 -3.95
N ARG A 69 6.71 25.15 -4.80
CA ARG A 69 5.41 25.83 -4.91
C ARG A 69 4.57 25.74 -3.63
N LYS A 70 4.53 24.58 -2.97
CA LYS A 70 3.78 24.40 -1.71
C LYS A 70 4.34 25.26 -0.57
N PHE A 71 5.62 25.59 -0.61
CA PHE A 71 6.28 26.50 0.33
C PHE A 71 6.34 27.94 -0.16
N SER A 72 5.64 28.28 -1.26
CA SER A 72 5.63 29.63 -1.85
C SER A 72 7.04 30.16 -2.19
N ARG A 73 7.95 29.26 -2.55
CA ARG A 73 9.33 29.58 -2.95
C ARG A 73 9.47 29.73 -4.47
N LYS A 74 8.41 29.40 -5.21
CA LYS A 74 8.21 29.59 -6.66
C LYS A 74 6.71 29.78 -6.95
#